data_AF-W7C3U4-F1
#
_entry.id   AF-W7C3U4-F1
#
_cell.length_a   1.000
_cell.length_b   1.000
_cell.length_c   1.000
_cell.angle_alpha   90.00
_cell.angle_beta   90.00
_cell.angle_gamma   90.00
#
_symmetry.space_group_name_H-M   'P 1'
#
loop_
_entity.id
_entity.type
_entity.pdbx_description
1 polymer ?
#
loop_
_entity_poly.entity_id
_entity_poly.type
_entity_poly.pdbx_seq_one_letter_code
_entity_poly.pdbx_strand_id
1 'polypeptide(L)'
;MIDVRLQQEPIDVGATYQKLVNAKFGAVNMFVGTIREWTGDIQTQTIRYTAYKEMAIKELSKLAHEVEAKYDADVIVIHRLGELALTDIAVFIGVATPHRAASYEGSRFIIEELKKRVPIWKEEVDTDRVRWGGERDDAY
;
A
#
# COMPACT_ATOMS: atom_id res chain seq x y z
N MET A 1 4.98 -4.69 16.32
CA MET A 1 5.48 -5.56 15.23
C MET A 1 5.39 -4.78 13.95
N ILE A 2 6.48 -4.76 13.17
CA ILE A 2 6.53 -4.08 11.88
C ILE A 2 6.97 -5.09 10.82
N ASP A 3 6.20 -5.21 9.74
CA ASP A 3 6.51 -6.04 8.57
C ASP A 3 6.40 -5.18 7.30
N VAL A 4 7.53 -4.87 6.68
CA VAL A 4 7.59 -4.06 5.45
C VAL A 4 8.24 -4.87 4.35
N ARG A 5 7.53 -5.04 3.22
CA ARG A 5 8.00 -5.88 2.12
C ARG A 5 7.64 -5.30 0.75
N LEU A 6 8.55 -5.50 -0.19
CA LEU A 6 8.27 -5.42 -1.63
C LEU A 6 8.32 -6.84 -2.18
N GLN A 7 7.30 -7.27 -2.90
CA GLN A 7 7.21 -8.63 -3.44
C GLN A 7 6.64 -8.65 -4.85
N GLN A 8 6.73 -9.77 -5.56
CA GLN A 8 6.13 -9.92 -6.90
C GLN A 8 4.86 -10.79 -6.86
N GLU A 9 4.78 -11.65 -5.86
CA GLU A 9 3.71 -12.60 -5.64
C GLU A 9 2.41 -11.88 -5.20
N PRO A 10 1.24 -12.44 -5.52
CA PRO A 10 -0.03 -11.93 -5.00
C PRO A 10 -0.05 -11.80 -3.48
N ILE A 11 -0.73 -10.77 -2.98
CA ILE A 11 -0.86 -10.51 -1.54
C ILE A 11 -2.05 -11.32 -1.01
N ASP A 12 -1.79 -12.28 -0.12
CA ASP A 12 -2.84 -12.95 0.64
C ASP A 12 -3.29 -12.07 1.81
N VAL A 13 -4.42 -11.38 1.62
CA VAL A 13 -5.01 -10.48 2.63
C VAL A 13 -5.39 -11.24 3.89
N GLY A 14 -5.93 -12.46 3.77
CA GLY A 14 -6.37 -13.26 4.91
C GLY A 14 -5.19 -13.66 5.78
N ALA A 15 -4.14 -14.23 5.18
CA ALA A 15 -2.92 -14.62 5.88
C ALA A 15 -2.20 -13.40 6.47
N THR A 16 -2.23 -12.25 5.78
CA THR A 16 -1.60 -11.01 6.27
C THR A 16 -2.38 -10.42 7.45
N TYR A 17 -3.71 -10.41 7.38
CA TYR A 17 -4.58 -9.99 8.48
C TYR A 17 -4.32 -10.81 9.75
N GLN A 18 -4.18 -12.14 9.64
CA GLN A 18 -3.95 -12.99 10.81
C GLN A 18 -2.68 -12.62 11.59
N LYS A 19 -1.66 -12.07 10.92
CA LYS A 19 -0.43 -11.59 11.58
C LYS A 19 -0.65 -10.35 12.45
N LEU A 20 -1.71 -9.57 12.18
CA LEU A 20 -2.08 -8.36 12.91
C LEU A 20 -3.01 -8.65 14.10
N VAL A 21 -3.58 -9.86 14.16
CA VAL A 21 -4.46 -10.27 15.26
C VAL A 21 -3.63 -10.52 16.51
N ASN A 22 -3.88 -9.72 17.56
CA ASN A 22 -3.17 -9.79 18.82
C ASN A 22 -4.12 -9.44 19.96
N ALA A 23 -3.99 -10.10 21.13
CA ALA A 23 -4.81 -9.81 22.31
C ALA A 23 -4.70 -8.37 22.83
N LYS A 24 -3.64 -7.64 22.44
CA LYS A 24 -3.44 -6.22 22.77
C LYS A 24 -4.34 -5.26 21.97
N PHE A 25 -4.85 -5.70 20.82
CA PHE A 25 -5.49 -4.80 19.86
C PHE A 25 -6.98 -5.10 19.71
N GLY A 26 -7.80 -4.08 19.90
CA GLY A 26 -9.25 -4.14 19.68
C GLY A 26 -9.67 -3.74 18.27
N ALA A 27 -8.74 -3.27 17.43
CA ALA A 27 -9.05 -2.84 16.07
C ALA A 27 -7.89 -3.10 15.11
N VAL A 28 -8.24 -3.61 13.92
CA VAL A 28 -7.35 -3.68 12.75
C VAL A 28 -8.02 -2.90 11.62
N ASN A 29 -7.33 -1.91 11.06
CA ASN A 29 -7.74 -1.27 9.83
C ASN A 29 -6.84 -1.77 8.69
N MET A 30 -7.44 -2.06 7.54
CA MET A 30 -6.71 -2.46 6.35
C MET A 30 -7.09 -1.54 5.18
N PHE A 31 -6.08 -0.95 4.55
CA PHE A 31 -6.20 -0.35 3.23
C PHE A 31 -5.64 -1.34 2.20
N VAL A 32 -6.46 -1.64 1.18
CA VAL A 32 -6.10 -2.57 0.10
C VAL A 32 -6.30 -1.83 -1.22
N GLY A 33 -5.18 -1.46 -1.86
CA GLY A 33 -5.20 -0.77 -3.14
C GLY A 33 -5.20 -1.77 -4.29
N THR A 34 -6.27 -1.79 -5.08
CA THR A 34 -6.44 -2.70 -6.22
C THR A 34 -6.37 -1.95 -7.56
N ILE A 35 -5.97 -2.65 -8.62
CA ILE A 35 -6.04 -2.11 -9.97
C ILE A 35 -7.50 -1.98 -10.41
N ARG A 36 -7.85 -0.77 -10.86
CA ARG A 36 -9.16 -0.41 -11.41
C ARG A 36 -9.06 -0.26 -12.92
N GLU A 37 -10.16 -0.54 -13.61
CA GLU A 37 -10.22 -0.49 -15.08
C GLU A 37 -10.17 0.94 -15.63
N TRP A 38 -10.74 1.91 -14.92
CA TRP A 38 -10.90 3.27 -15.44
C TRP A 38 -10.21 4.29 -14.55
N THR A 39 -9.32 5.10 -15.10
CA THR A 39 -8.72 6.27 -14.42
C THR A 39 -9.02 7.51 -15.26
N GLY A 40 -10.01 8.31 -14.84
CA GLY A 40 -10.58 9.35 -15.69
C GLY A 40 -11.13 8.73 -16.99
N ASP A 41 -10.63 9.21 -18.13
CA ASP A 41 -11.00 8.72 -19.47
C ASP A 41 -10.13 7.56 -19.98
N ILE A 42 -9.15 7.10 -19.19
CA ILE A 42 -8.18 6.06 -19.60
C ILE A 42 -8.70 4.68 -19.18
N GLN A 43 -8.77 3.76 -20.14
CA GLN A 43 -9.03 2.34 -19.89
C GLN A 43 -7.71 1.59 -19.68
N THR A 44 -7.44 1.23 -18.44
CA THR A 44 -6.26 0.45 -18.03
C THR A 44 -6.50 -1.04 -18.31
N GLN A 45 -5.53 -1.71 -18.95
CA GLN A 45 -5.52 -3.18 -19.02
C GLN A 45 -4.67 -3.78 -17.89
N THR A 46 -3.45 -3.26 -17.74
CA THR A 46 -2.50 -3.68 -16.70
C THR A 46 -1.73 -2.48 -16.17
N ILE A 47 -1.20 -2.63 -14.96
CA ILE A 47 -0.25 -1.68 -14.38
C ILE A 47 1.04 -2.40 -14.06
N ARG A 48 2.17 -1.83 -14.45
CA ARG A 48 3.50 -2.30 -14.06
C ARG A 48 4.09 -1.41 -12.97
N TYR A 49 4.40 -2.01 -11.82
CA TYR A 49 5.08 -1.33 -10.72
C TYR A 49 6.58 -1.61 -10.70
N THR A 50 7.36 -0.54 -10.60
CA THR A 50 8.82 -0.60 -10.40
C THR A 50 9.21 0.21 -9.17
N ALA A 51 10.38 -0.05 -8.59
CA ALA A 51 10.82 0.64 -7.38
C ALA A 51 12.34 0.72 -7.27
N TYR A 52 12.83 1.81 -6.66
CA TYR A 52 14.17 1.79 -6.07
C TYR A 52 14.09 1.05 -4.73
N LYS A 53 14.18 -0.27 -4.81
CA LYS A 53 13.79 -1.20 -3.72
C LYS A 53 14.38 -0.87 -2.35
N GLU A 54 15.68 -0.60 -2.28
CA GLU A 54 16.36 -0.32 -1.01
C GLU A 54 15.81 0.96 -0.35
N MET A 55 15.68 2.05 -1.12
CA MET A 55 15.15 3.31 -0.62
C MET A 55 13.65 3.22 -0.33
N ALA A 56 12.89 2.49 -1.15
CA ALA A 56 11.47 2.28 -0.92
C ALA A 56 11.21 1.52 0.38
N ILE A 57 11.92 0.42 0.65
CA ILE A 57 11.83 -0.31 1.93
C ILE A 57 12.22 0.62 3.09
N LYS A 58 13.30 1.39 2.95
CA LYS A 58 13.75 2.33 3.99
C LYS A 58 12.70 3.38 4.33
N GLU A 59 12.08 4.01 3.34
CA GLU A 59 11.04 5.02 3.58
C GLU A 59 9.75 4.40 4.13
N LEU A 60 9.30 3.25 3.60
CA LEU A 60 8.13 2.54 4.13
C LEU A 60 8.31 2.13 5.59
N SER A 61 9.50 1.62 5.96
CA SER A 61 9.82 1.29 7.34
C SER A 61 9.79 2.50 8.25
N LYS A 62 10.26 3.68 7.80
CA LYS A 62 10.13 4.91 8.58
C LYS A 62 8.66 5.26 8.85
N LEU A 63 7.80 5.22 7.82
CA LEU A 63 6.37 5.50 7.98
C LEU A 63 5.72 4.53 8.97
N ALA A 64 6.05 3.24 8.89
CA ALA A 64 5.54 2.23 9.81
C ALA A 64 5.99 2.48 11.26
N HIS A 65 7.27 2.81 11.47
CA HIS A 65 7.80 3.17 12.79
C HIS A 65 7.18 4.46 13.35
N GLU A 66 6.89 5.45 12.52
CA GLU A 66 6.20 6.68 12.95
C GLU A 66 4.79 6.37 13.50
N VAL A 67 4.05 5.47 12.82
CA VAL A 67 2.72 5.01 13.28
C VAL A 67 2.84 4.16 14.55
N GLU A 68 3.76 3.20 14.58
CA GLU A 68 4.00 2.35 15.75
C GLU A 68 4.32 3.18 16.99
N ALA A 69 5.31 4.08 16.89
CA ALA A 69 5.75 4.91 18.01
C ALA A 69 4.65 5.87 18.50
N LYS A 70 3.79 6.36 17.60
CA LYS A 70 2.73 7.31 17.94
C LYS A 70 1.51 6.64 18.59
N TYR A 71 1.20 5.41 18.21
CA TYR A 71 -0.09 4.78 18.53
C TYR A 71 0.01 3.42 19.25
N ASP A 72 1.21 2.93 19.57
CA ASP A 72 1.45 1.57 20.09
C ASP A 72 0.79 0.53 19.18
N ALA A 73 1.23 0.50 17.92
CA ALA A 73 0.56 -0.21 16.84
C ALA A 73 1.41 -1.35 16.25
N ASP A 74 0.78 -2.42 15.79
CA ASP A 74 1.39 -3.33 14.82
C ASP A 74 1.07 -2.84 13.40
N VAL A 75 2.09 -2.82 12.53
CA VAL A 75 1.98 -2.26 11.18
C VAL A 75 2.55 -3.23 10.15
N ILE A 76 1.77 -3.52 9.12
CA ILE A 76 2.25 -4.26 7.94
C ILE A 76 2.06 -3.38 6.71
N VAL A 77 3.12 -3.24 5.90
CA VAL A 77 3.05 -2.58 4.60
C VAL A 77 3.68 -3.47 3.54
N ILE A 78 2.88 -3.88 2.56
CA ILE A 78 3.33 -4.72 1.45
C ILE A 78 2.98 -4.00 0.15
N HIS A 79 3.97 -3.80 -0.71
CA HIS A 79 3.73 -3.32 -2.07
C HIS A 79 4.16 -4.39 -3.08
N ARG A 80 3.26 -4.74 -4.00
CA ARG A 80 3.52 -5.66 -5.09
C ARG A 80 4.18 -4.91 -6.25
N LEU A 81 5.21 -5.52 -6.83
CA LEU A 81 5.96 -5.05 -7.99
C LEU A 81 5.71 -5.97 -9.18
N GLY A 82 6.11 -5.51 -10.36
CA GLY A 82 5.88 -6.22 -11.61
C GLY A 82 4.54 -5.86 -12.22
N GLU A 83 4.06 -6.71 -13.13
CA GLU A 83 2.83 -6.49 -13.87
C GLU A 83 1.61 -7.03 -13.10
N LEU A 84 0.61 -6.18 -12.94
CA LEU A 84 -0.62 -6.46 -12.23
C LEU A 84 -1.82 -6.27 -13.16
N ALA A 85 -2.72 -7.24 -13.13
CA ALA A 85 -3.97 -7.21 -13.88
C ALA A 85 -5.04 -6.41 -13.13
N LEU A 86 -6.18 -6.17 -13.79
CA LEU A 86 -7.37 -5.65 -13.12
C LEU A 86 -7.72 -6.48 -11.89
N THR A 87 -8.15 -5.81 -10.82
CA THR A 87 -8.47 -6.38 -9.50
C THR A 87 -7.29 -6.93 -8.69
N ASP A 88 -6.08 -7.01 -9.25
CA ASP A 88 -4.88 -7.36 -8.48
C ASP A 88 -4.60 -6.32 -7.39
N ILE A 89 -4.10 -6.80 -6.25
CA ILE A 89 -3.69 -5.95 -5.13
C ILE A 89 -2.28 -5.43 -5.39
N ALA A 90 -2.16 -4.11 -5.51
CA ALA A 90 -0.89 -3.39 -5.61
C ALA A 90 -0.29 -3.11 -4.25
N VAL A 91 -1.11 -2.73 -3.28
CA VAL A 91 -0.63 -2.35 -1.95
C VAL A 91 -1.58 -2.83 -0.86
N PHE A 92 -1.00 -3.33 0.23
CA PHE A 92 -1.67 -3.64 1.47
C PHE A 92 -1.03 -2.84 2.60
N ILE A 93 -1.85 -2.13 3.36
CA ILE A 93 -1.45 -1.47 4.61
C ILE A 93 -2.39 -1.97 5.69
N GLY A 94 -1.85 -2.58 6.74
CA GLY A 94 -2.60 -3.01 7.90
C GLY A 94 -2.06 -2.38 9.16
N VAL A 95 -2.94 -1.79 9.96
CA VAL A 95 -2.61 -1.12 11.23
C VAL A 95 -3.50 -1.66 12.33
N ALA A 96 -2.91 -2.34 13.30
CA ALA A 96 -3.59 -2.86 14.49
C ALA A 96 -3.27 -2.00 15.70
N THR A 97 -4.31 -1.60 16.45
CA THR A 97 -4.18 -0.69 17.61
C THR A 97 -5.17 -1.09 18.70
N PRO A 98 -4.99 -0.63 19.95
CA PRO A 98 -5.95 -0.89 21.03
C PRO A 98 -7.37 -0.40 20.71
N HIS A 99 -7.52 0.74 20.01
CA HIS A 99 -8.81 1.36 19.70
C HIS A 99 -8.88 1.89 18.26
N ARG A 100 -10.06 1.74 17.64
CA ARG A 100 -10.30 2.03 16.21
C ARG A 100 -9.84 3.37 15.68
N ALA A 101 -9.87 4.45 16.47
CA ALA A 101 -9.53 5.78 15.98
C ALA A 101 -8.08 5.83 15.47
N ALA A 102 -7.15 5.24 16.23
CA ALA A 102 -5.74 5.21 15.87
C ALA A 102 -5.47 4.34 14.63
N SER A 103 -6.20 3.25 14.43
CA SER A 103 -6.01 2.41 13.23
C SER A 103 -6.45 3.12 11.94
N TYR A 104 -7.53 3.92 11.98
CA TYR A 104 -7.92 4.76 10.84
C TYR A 104 -6.84 5.78 10.49
N GLU A 105 -6.39 6.54 11.49
CA GLU A 105 -5.40 7.61 11.29
C GLU A 105 -4.04 7.07 10.85
N GLY A 106 -3.57 5.97 11.44
CA GLY A 106 -2.32 5.32 11.05
C GLY A 106 -2.35 4.78 9.62
N SER A 107 -3.44 4.09 9.26
CA SER A 107 -3.63 3.55 7.89
C SER A 107 -3.66 4.67 6.84
N ARG A 108 -4.43 5.74 7.11
CA ARG A 108 -4.49 6.93 6.23
C ARG A 108 -3.14 7.62 6.11
N PHE A 109 -2.44 7.84 7.22
CA PHE A 109 -1.12 8.47 7.21
C PHE A 109 -0.14 7.72 6.30
N ILE A 110 -0.08 6.39 6.40
CA ILE A 110 0.86 5.59 5.61
C ILE A 110 0.58 5.71 4.12
N ILE A 111 -0.68 5.58 3.68
CA ILE A 111 -0.98 5.63 2.24
C ILE A 111 -0.71 7.02 1.63
N GLU A 112 -1.05 8.09 2.36
CA GLU A 112 -0.82 9.46 1.91
C GLU A 112 0.67 9.77 1.80
N GLU A 113 1.47 9.37 2.78
CA GLU A 113 2.90 9.62 2.78
C GLU A 113 3.67 8.69 1.85
N LEU A 114 3.20 7.45 1.66
CA LEU A 114 3.75 6.52 0.67
C LEU A 114 3.75 7.15 -0.72
N LYS A 115 2.59 7.68 -1.15
CA LYS A 115 2.41 8.32 -2.46
C LYS A 115 3.32 9.53 -2.68
N LYS A 116 3.78 10.19 -1.62
CA LYS A 116 4.62 11.39 -1.70
C LYS A 116 6.12 11.08 -1.64
N ARG A 117 6.51 10.11 -0.83
CA ARG A 117 7.90 9.95 -0.38
C ARG A 117 8.57 8.68 -0.90
N VAL A 118 7.79 7.66 -1.24
CA VAL A 118 8.32 6.32 -1.50
C VAL A 118 8.58 6.17 -3.01
N PRO A 119 9.81 5.86 -3.44
CA PRO A 119 10.16 5.76 -4.85
C PRO A 119 9.66 4.45 -5.48
N ILE A 120 8.34 4.39 -5.70
CA ILE A 120 7.61 3.36 -6.43
C ILE A 120 6.87 4.06 -7.57
N TRP A 121 7.03 3.56 -8.78
CA TRP A 121 6.44 4.13 -9.99
C TRP A 121 5.46 3.16 -10.61
N LYS A 122 4.34 3.69 -11.13
CA LYS A 122 3.37 2.95 -11.93
C LYS A 122 3.53 3.32 -13.41
N GLU A 123 3.51 2.31 -14.25
CA GLU A 123 3.38 2.42 -15.70
C GLU A 123 2.02 1.82 -16.08
N GLU A 124 1.17 2.60 -16.73
CA GLU A 124 -0.16 2.13 -17.16
C GLU A 124 -0.08 1.66 -18.62
N VAL A 125 -0.55 0.44 -18.86
CA VAL A 125 -0.70 -0.14 -20.20
C VAL A 125 -2.16 -0.02 -20.60
N ASP A 126 -2.42 0.82 -21.60
CA ASP A 126 -3.73 1.07 -22.22
C ASP A 126 -3.81 0.34 -23.58
N THR A 127 -5.03 0.06 -24.03
CA THR A 127 -5.38 -0.41 -25.39
C THR A 127 -4.69 0.29 -26.55
N ASP A 128 -4.36 1.59 -26.44
CA ASP A 128 -3.84 2.38 -27.56
C ASP A 128 -2.49 3.07 -27.29
N ARG A 129 -2.01 3.23 -26.04
CA ARG A 129 -0.70 3.86 -25.71
C ARG A 129 -0.12 3.42 -24.36
N VAL A 130 1.22 3.35 -24.25
CA VAL A 130 1.94 3.26 -22.95
C VAL A 130 2.15 4.67 -22.40
N ARG A 131 1.72 4.94 -21.17
CA ARG A 131 1.91 6.24 -20.49
C ARG A 131 2.66 6.05 -19.17
N TRP A 132 3.64 6.91 -18.92
CA TRP A 132 4.36 7.00 -17.65
C TRP A 132 3.78 8.15 -16.82
N GLY A 133 3.30 7.87 -15.60
CA GLY A 133 2.70 8.90 -14.74
C GLY A 133 3.04 8.68 -13.27
N GLY A 134 3.39 9.77 -12.58
CA GLY A 134 3.79 9.78 -11.16
C GLY A 134 3.25 10.94 -10.32
N GLU A 135 2.47 11.88 -10.87
CA GLU A 135 1.86 12.95 -10.06
C GLU A 135 0.44 13.32 -10.48
N ARG A 136 -0.46 13.34 -9.48
CA ARG A 136 -1.81 13.92 -9.42
C ARG A 136 -2.85 13.47 -10.46
N ASP A 137 -3.44 12.29 -10.24
CA ASP A 137 -4.82 12.00 -10.69
C ASP A 137 -5.76 11.59 -9.53
N ASP A 138 -5.31 11.75 -8.28
CA ASP A 138 -5.98 11.18 -7.10
C ASP A 138 -6.48 12.27 -6.13
N ALA A 139 -6.56 13.54 -6.54
CA ALA A 139 -7.04 14.61 -5.68
C ALA A 139 -8.57 14.54 -5.52
N TYR A 140 -9.01 13.83 -4.48
CA TYR A 140 -10.28 14.04 -3.79
C TYR A 140 -10.02 14.42 -2.34
#